data_AF-A0A9D2FTX1-F1
#
_entry.id   AF-A0A9D2FTX1-F1
#
_cell.length_a   1.000
_cell.length_b   1.000
_cell.length_c   1.000
_cell.angle_alpha   90.00
_cell.angle_beta   90.00
_cell.angle_gamma   90.00
#
_symmetry.space_group_name_H-M   'P 1'
#
loop_
_entity.id
_entity.type
_entity.pdbx_description
1 polymer ?
#
loop_
_entity_poly.entity_id
_entity_poly.type
_entity_poly.pdbx_seq_one_letter_code
_entity_poly.pdbx_strand_id
1 'polypeptide(L)' 'MTRAIYPGSFDPATYGHLDIIKRAAALFDEVVVGVLNNSAKSPLFSVEERVNILENITKDVP' A
#
# COMPACT_ATOMS: atom_id res chain seq x y z
N MET A 1 4.66 20.71 3.80
CA MET A 1 4.08 19.37 3.87
C MET A 1 3.99 18.79 2.47
N THR A 2 4.84 17.82 2.18
CA THR A 2 4.95 17.10 0.91
C THR A 2 4.19 15.78 1.06
N ARG A 3 3.23 15.53 0.16
CA ARG A 3 2.43 14.30 0.17
C ARG A 3 2.76 13.47 -1.06
N ALA A 4 2.95 12.18 -0.89
CA ALA A 4 3.09 11.21 -1.97
C ALA A 4 1.92 10.24 -2.00
N ILE A 5 1.56 9.77 -3.21
CA ILE A 5 0.54 8.73 -3.40
C ILE A 5 1.22 7.54 -4.06
N TYR A 6 1.04 6.36 -3.48
CA TYR A 6 1.51 5.09 -4.03
C TYR A 6 0.31 4.17 -4.35
N PRO A 7 -0.29 4.31 -5.54
CA PRO A 7 -1.45 3.52 -5.93
C PRO A 7 -1.04 2.14 -6.46
N GLY A 8 -1.82 1.11 -6.16
CA GLY A 8 -1.56 -0.24 -6.63
C GLY A 8 -2.69 -1.23 -6.35
N SER A 9 -2.64 -2.39 -7.01
CA SER A 9 -3.58 -3.48 -6.74
C SER A 9 -3.29 -4.17 -5.42
N PHE A 10 -2.01 -4.33 -5.06
CA PHE A 10 -1.55 -4.97 -3.82
C PHE A 10 -2.24 -6.30 -3.52
N ASP A 11 -2.25 -7.20 -4.52
CA ASP A 11 -2.98 -8.47 -4.48
C ASP A 11 -2.05 -9.68 -4.64
N PRO A 12 -1.34 -10.11 -3.57
CA PRO A 12 -1.16 -9.42 -2.29
C PRO A 12 -0.04 -8.37 -2.34
N ALA A 13 0.09 -7.57 -1.28
CA ALA A 13 1.30 -6.80 -1.03
C ALA A 13 2.52 -7.73 -0.90
N THR A 14 3.70 -7.23 -1.25
CA THR A 14 4.97 -7.99 -1.28
C THR A 14 6.05 -7.21 -0.54
N TYR A 15 7.18 -7.85 -0.23
CA TYR A 15 8.32 -7.15 0.37
C TYR A 15 8.89 -6.03 -0.52
N GLY A 16 8.75 -6.13 -1.84
CA GLY A 16 9.08 -5.03 -2.75
C GLY A 16 8.16 -3.82 -2.54
N HIS A 17 6.86 -4.04 -2.36
CA HIS A 17 5.92 -2.96 -2.03
C HIS A 17 6.26 -2.32 -0.67
N LEU A 18 6.59 -3.12 0.34
CA LEU A 18 7.00 -2.62 1.66
C LEU A 18 8.29 -1.79 1.62
N ASP A 19 9.29 -2.22 0.84
CA ASP A 19 10.54 -1.46 0.65
C ASP A 19 10.26 -0.07 0.06
N ILE A 20 9.39 0.01 -0.96
CA ILE A 20 8.98 1.29 -1.56
C ILE A 20 8.25 2.18 -0.54
N ILE A 21 7.32 1.61 0.24
CA ILE A 21 6.59 2.35 1.28
C ILE A 21 7.56 2.94 2.30
N LYS A 22 8.51 2.14 2.80
CA LYS A 22 9.53 2.60 3.77
C LYS A 22 10.41 3.72 3.22
N ARG A 23 10.83 3.61 1.97
CA ARG A 23 11.63 4.65 1.31
C ARG A 23 10.84 5.93 1.11
N ALA A 24 9.56 5.81 0.71
CA ALA A 24 8.69 6.97 0.55
C ALA A 24 8.44 7.68 1.90
N ALA A 25 8.19 6.93 2.98
CA ALA A 25 7.97 7.48 4.31
C ALA A 25 9.20 8.25 4.85
N ALA A 26 10.41 7.88 4.41
CA ALA A 26 11.63 8.61 4.76
C ALA A 26 11.86 9.89 3.93
N LEU A 27 11.13 10.08 2.82
CA LEU A 27 11.34 11.17 1.87
C LEU A 27 10.20 12.21 1.86
N PHE A 28 8.99 11.81 2.26
CA PHE A 28 7.79 12.66 2.23
C PHE A 28 7.21 12.80 3.64
N ASP A 29 6.55 13.93 3.89
CA ASP A 29 5.87 14.17 5.17
C ASP A 29 4.64 13.24 5.34
N GLU A 30 4.06 12.76 4.24
CA GLU A 30 2.95 11.81 4.25
C GLU A 30 2.95 10.93 2.99
N VAL A 31 2.66 9.64 3.16
CA VAL A 31 2.51 8.68 2.07
C VAL A 31 1.14 8.01 2.14
N VAL A 32 0.34 8.19 1.09
CA VAL A 32 -0.97 7.54 0.97
C VAL A 32 -0.85 6.32 0.06
N VAL A 33 -1.03 5.12 0.63
CA VAL A 33 -1.06 3.86 -0.15
C VAL A 33 -2.48 3.61 -0.63
N GLY A 34 -2.70 3.76 -1.94
CA GLY A 34 -4.03 3.66 -2.54
C GLY A 34 -4.32 2.25 -3.07
N VAL A 35 -5.18 1.49 -2.38
CA VAL A 35 -5.62 0.17 -2.84
C VAL A 35 -6.68 0.31 -3.93
N LEU A 36 -6.30 -0.03 -5.17
CA LEU A 36 -7.20 0.08 -6.30
C LEU A 36 -8.24 -1.06 -6.29
N ASN A 37 -9.50 -0.69 -6.50
CA ASN A 37 -10.58 -1.63 -6.73
C ASN A 37 -10.88 -1.69 -8.24
N ASN A 38 -10.53 -2.80 -8.88
CA ASN A 38 -10.81 -3.01 -10.30
C ASN A 38 -11.82 -4.16 -10.45
N SER A 39 -13.08 -3.80 -10.71
CA SER A 39 -14.19 -4.75 -10.89
C SER A 39 -14.07 -5.63 -12.14
N ALA A 40 -13.20 -5.28 -13.10
CA ALA A 40 -12.93 -6.10 -14.28
C ALA A 40 -11.86 -7.19 -14.04
N LYS A 41 -11.22 -7.20 -12.86
CA LYS A 41 -10.27 -8.25 -12.46
C LYS A 41 -10.91 -9.16 -11.42
N SER A 42 -10.43 -10.40 -11.35
CA SER A 42 -10.76 -11.35 -10.28
C SER A 42 -9.58 -11.40 -9.31
N PRO A 43 -9.56 -10.55 -8.27
CA PRO A 43 -8.46 -10.52 -7.33
C PRO A 43 -8.44 -11.76 -6.44
N LEU A 44 -7.25 -12.13 -5.96
CA LEU A 44 -7.06 -13.21 -5.00
C LEU A 44 -7.66 -12.84 -3.64
N PHE A 45 -7.52 -11.57 -3.25
CA PHE A 45 -8.03 -11.02 -2.00
C PHE A 45 -9.05 -9.89 -2.23
N SER A 46 -10.05 -9.83 -1.36
CA SER A 46 -10.97 -8.70 -1.28
C SER A 46 -10.21 -7.38 -1.04
N VAL A 47 -10.84 -6.24 -1.34
CA VAL A 47 -10.26 -4.93 -1.03
C VAL A 47 -9.92 -4.81 0.46
N GLU A 48 -10.81 -5.30 1.32
CA GLU A 48 -10.66 -5.26 2.78
C GLU A 48 -9.46 -6.09 3.26
N GLU A 49 -9.30 -7.32 2.74
CA GLU A 49 -8.14 -8.16 3.07
C GLU A 49 -6.83 -7.51 2.62
N ARG A 50 -6.79 -6.88 1.45
CA ARG A 50 -5.60 -6.19 0.94
C ARG A 50 -5.23 -4.97 1.78
N VAL A 51 -6.23 -4.20 2.22
CA VAL A 51 -6.04 -3.09 3.18
C VAL A 51 -5.51 -3.64 4.50
N ASN A 52 -6.13 -4.67 5.06
CA ASN A 52 -5.68 -5.30 6.30
C ASN A 52 -4.24 -5.83 6.21
N ILE A 53 -3.84 -6.43 5.09
CA ILE A 53 -2.46 -6.87 4.87
C ILE A 53 -1.51 -5.67 4.90
N LEU A 54 -1.83 -4.60 4.17
CA LEU A 54 -1.02 -3.39 4.13
C LEU A 54 -0.90 -2.76 5.52
N GLU A 55 -2.01 -2.55 6.22
CA GLU A 55 -2.01 -2.01 7.59
C GLU A 55 -1.13 -2.84 8.53
N ASN A 56 -1.17 -4.18 8.41
CA ASN A 56 -0.35 -5.06 9.23
C ASN A 56 1.16 -4.95 8.93
N ILE A 57 1.55 -4.85 7.66
CA ILE A 57 2.97 -4.79 7.29
C ILE A 57 3.57 -3.38 7.44
N THR A 58 2.75 -2.34 7.54
CA THR A 58 3.21 -0.95 7.72
C THR A 58 3.09 -0.44 9.15
N LYS A 59 2.76 -1.29 10.14
CA LYS A 59 2.61 -0.88 11.56
C LYS A 59 3.81 -0.15 12.15
N ASP A 60 5.01 -0.52 11.71
CA ASP A 60 6.28 0.03 12.20
C ASP A 60 6.84 1.13 11.28
N VAL A 61 6.08 1.57 10.28
CA VAL A 61 6.47 2.68 9.40
C VAL A 61 6.05 3.99 10.08
N PRO A 62 6.97 4.95 10.28
CA PRO A 62 6.68 6.23 10.94
C PRO A 62 5.72 7.12 10.15
#